data_AF-B6WRZ6-F1
#
_entry.id   AF-B6WRZ6-F1
#
_cell.length_a   1.000
_cell.length_b   1.000
_cell.length_c   1.000
_cell.angle_alpha   90.00
_cell.angle_beta   90.00
_cell.angle_gamma   90.00
#
_symmetry.space_group_name_H-M   'P 1'
#
loop_
_entity.id
_entity.type
_entity.pdbx_description
1 polymer ?
#
loop_
_entity_poly.entity_id
_entity_poly.type
_entity_poly.pdbx_seq_one_letter_code
_entity_poly.pdbx_strand_id
1 'polypeptide(L)'
;MGALSPEERAKLRAVADMIPDLPELRQAQKCKVAISVLFHVLRVWKPIFEKAAPEQYTKICKWLAVVATGYAARAKRRREVEYALEKMENRLRPYLKKTGLPPERRAFLACAMLAAALTLMDDARATCPLYARTGAWRYACQTTDTLVTALMRAFPGCDERGTEIYFDLTR
;
A
#
# COMPACT_ATOMS: atom_id res chain seq x y z
N MET A 1 -32.53 -3.53 -13.51
CA MET A 1 -31.61 -2.45 -13.09
C MET A 1 -31.61 -1.40 -14.18
N GLY A 2 -32.23 -0.23 -13.94
CA GLY A 2 -32.31 0.84 -14.93
C GLY A 2 -30.93 1.46 -15.18
N ALA A 3 -30.61 1.74 -16.44
CA ALA A 3 -29.36 2.40 -16.80
C ALA A 3 -29.38 3.84 -16.27
N LEU A 4 -28.30 4.25 -15.60
CA LEU A 4 -28.13 5.61 -15.09
C LEU A 4 -28.33 6.64 -16.21
N SER A 5 -29.11 7.67 -15.91
CA SER A 5 -29.31 8.82 -16.78
C SER A 5 -27.97 9.57 -17.02
N PRO A 6 -27.85 10.32 -18.12
CA PRO A 6 -26.66 11.13 -18.40
C PRO A 6 -26.31 12.09 -17.25
N GLU A 7 -27.32 12.65 -16.58
CA GLU A 7 -27.16 13.58 -15.47
C GLU A 7 -26.61 12.88 -14.21
N GLU A 8 -27.10 11.67 -13.90
CA GLU A 8 -26.56 10.86 -12.81
C GLU A 8 -25.12 10.43 -13.08
N ARG A 9 -24.77 10.10 -14.33
CA ARG A 9 -23.38 9.82 -14.73
C ARG A 9 -22.50 11.06 -14.58
N ALA A 10 -23.01 12.24 -14.91
CA ALA A 10 -22.28 13.49 -14.75
C ALA A 10 -22.05 13.83 -13.27
N LYS A 11 -23.06 13.64 -12.41
CA LYS A 11 -22.93 13.81 -10.95
C LYS A 11 -21.91 12.84 -10.36
N LEU A 12 -21.93 11.57 -10.78
CA LEU A 12 -20.94 10.58 -10.34
C LEU A 12 -19.52 10.89 -10.82
N ARG A 13 -19.36 11.43 -12.04
CA ARG A 13 -18.07 11.93 -12.53
C ARG A 13 -17.60 13.14 -11.73
N ALA A 14 -18.48 14.12 -11.47
CA ALA A 14 -18.16 15.29 -10.66
C ALA A 14 -17.71 14.89 -9.24
N VAL A 15 -18.37 13.90 -8.62
CA VAL A 15 -17.94 13.35 -7.32
C VAL A 15 -16.60 12.60 -7.42
N ALA A 16 -16.33 11.90 -8.52
CA ALA A 16 -15.02 11.28 -8.77
C ALA A 16 -13.90 12.30 -9.03
N ASP A 17 -14.25 13.47 -9.59
CA ASP A 17 -13.36 14.59 -9.88
C ASP A 17 -13.16 15.53 -8.67
N MET A 18 -13.91 15.35 -7.58
CA MET A 18 -13.79 16.14 -6.35
C MET A 18 -12.53 15.85 -5.51
N ILE A 19 -11.78 14.78 -5.81
CA ILE A 19 -10.45 14.59 -5.24
C ILE A 19 -9.48 15.27 -6.21
N PRO A 20 -8.97 16.49 -5.89
CA PRO A 20 -8.04 17.16 -6.79
C PRO A 20 -6.83 16.26 -7.01
N ASP A 21 -6.57 15.92 -8.27
CA ASP A 21 -5.42 15.12 -8.62
C ASP A 21 -4.16 15.80 -8.10
N LEU A 22 -3.37 15.05 -7.35
CA LEU A 22 -2.07 15.54 -6.89
C LEU A 22 -1.22 15.92 -8.12
N PRO A 23 -0.33 16.93 -8.04
CA PRO A 23 0.64 17.18 -9.09
C PRO A 23 1.41 15.91 -9.45
N GLU A 24 1.78 15.70 -10.72
CA GLU A 24 2.40 14.44 -11.20
C GLU A 24 3.56 13.97 -10.32
N LEU A 25 4.44 14.90 -9.89
CA LEU A 25 5.55 14.58 -8.99
C LEU A 25 5.08 14.03 -7.64
N ARG A 26 4.02 14.62 -7.06
CA ARG A 26 3.43 14.15 -5.80
C ARG A 26 2.80 12.77 -5.97
N GLN A 27 2.13 12.53 -7.10
CA GLN A 27 1.62 11.20 -7.43
C GLN A 27 2.76 10.17 -7.52
N ALA A 28 3.85 10.51 -8.21
CA ALA A 28 5.01 9.64 -8.37
C ALA A 28 5.66 9.31 -7.01
N GLN A 29 5.92 10.33 -6.18
CA GLN A 29 6.45 10.15 -4.82
C GLN A 29 5.58 9.22 -3.98
N LYS A 30 4.26 9.48 -3.94
CA LYS A 30 3.31 8.70 -3.15
C LYS A 30 3.22 7.25 -3.61
N CYS A 31 3.16 7.01 -4.92
CA CYS A 31 3.17 5.65 -5.47
C CYS A 31 4.49 4.93 -5.17
N LYS A 32 5.64 5.61 -5.29
CA LYS A 32 6.93 5.01 -4.96
C LYS A 32 6.99 4.61 -3.48
N VAL A 33 6.54 5.49 -2.58
CA VAL A 33 6.48 5.21 -1.14
C VAL A 33 5.62 3.98 -0.87
N ALA A 34 4.39 3.92 -1.40
CA ALA A 34 3.50 2.78 -1.20
C ALA A 34 4.12 1.45 -1.67
N ILE A 35 4.70 1.45 -2.88
CA ILE A 35 5.40 0.29 -3.44
C ILE A 35 6.57 -0.13 -2.54
N SER A 36 7.42 0.82 -2.15
CA SER A 36 8.60 0.54 -1.33
C SER A 36 8.24 0.03 0.07
N VAL A 37 7.22 0.61 0.72
CA VAL A 37 6.77 0.14 2.04
C VAL A 37 6.26 -1.29 1.94
N LEU A 38 5.36 -1.59 1.00
CA LEU A 38 4.85 -2.96 0.83
C LEU A 38 5.99 -3.94 0.53
N PHE A 39 6.94 -3.56 -0.34
CA PHE A 39 8.13 -4.37 -0.62
C PHE A 39 8.96 -4.65 0.64
N HIS A 40 9.28 -3.63 1.44
CA HIS A 40 10.07 -3.80 2.65
C HIS A 40 9.37 -4.65 3.69
N VAL A 41 8.06 -4.47 3.87
CA VAL A 41 7.25 -5.24 4.81
C VAL A 41 7.25 -6.72 4.41
N LEU A 42 6.94 -7.02 3.14
CA LEU A 42 6.95 -8.40 2.63
C LEU A 42 8.34 -9.05 2.79
N ARG A 43 9.41 -8.30 2.53
CA ARG A 43 10.79 -8.83 2.64
C ARG A 43 11.22 -9.08 4.08
N VAL A 44 11.04 -8.10 4.98
CA VAL A 44 11.51 -8.17 6.38
C VAL A 44 10.75 -9.22 7.17
N TRP A 45 9.45 -9.31 6.93
CA TRP A 45 8.52 -10.19 7.64
C TRP A 45 8.15 -11.44 6.85
N LYS A 46 8.85 -11.73 5.75
CA LYS A 46 8.64 -12.91 4.88
C LYS A 46 8.31 -14.20 5.67
N PRO A 47 9.09 -14.62 6.69
CA PRO A 47 8.84 -15.88 7.37
C PRO A 47 7.46 -15.97 8.04
N ILE A 48 6.89 -14.84 8.47
CA ILE A 48 5.57 -14.80 9.11
C ILE A 48 4.48 -15.00 8.06
N PHE A 49 4.54 -14.27 6.95
CA PHE A 49 3.54 -14.34 5.90
C PHE A 49 3.61 -15.65 5.11
N GLU A 50 4.81 -16.12 4.79
CA GLU A 50 5.03 -17.38 4.06
C GLU A 50 4.55 -18.59 4.88
N LYS A 51 4.72 -18.57 6.21
CA LYS A 51 4.16 -19.61 7.08
C LYS A 51 2.64 -19.53 7.21
N ALA A 52 2.08 -18.31 7.32
CA ALA A 52 0.65 -18.13 7.55
C ALA A 52 -0.20 -18.36 6.29
N ALA A 53 0.27 -17.91 5.12
CA ALA A 53 -0.46 -17.98 3.86
C ALA A 53 0.49 -17.95 2.64
N PRO A 54 1.20 -19.05 2.34
CA PRO A 54 2.27 -19.08 1.33
C PRO A 54 1.79 -18.70 -0.08
N GLU A 55 0.62 -19.22 -0.49
CA GLU A 55 0.03 -18.90 -1.79
C GLU A 55 -0.32 -17.41 -1.91
N GLN A 56 -0.90 -16.85 -0.84
CA GLN A 56 -1.32 -15.46 -0.84
C GLN A 56 -0.12 -14.52 -0.83
N TYR A 57 0.90 -14.82 -0.03
CA TYR A 57 2.18 -14.12 -0.04
C TYR A 57 2.80 -14.09 -1.46
N THR A 58 2.81 -15.23 -2.15
CA THR A 58 3.33 -15.33 -3.52
C THR A 58 2.54 -14.49 -4.52
N LYS A 59 1.20 -14.49 -4.42
CA LYS A 59 0.32 -13.65 -5.25
C LYS A 59 0.58 -12.16 -5.04
N ILE A 60 0.75 -11.72 -3.79
CA ILE A 60 1.06 -10.33 -3.47
C ILE A 60 2.41 -9.93 -4.07
N CYS A 61 3.45 -10.74 -3.88
CA CYS A 61 4.79 -10.48 -4.45
C CYS A 61 4.73 -10.36 -5.98
N LYS A 62 3.99 -11.25 -6.66
CA LYS A 62 3.80 -11.20 -8.12
C LYS A 62 3.16 -9.87 -8.55
N TRP A 63 2.04 -9.48 -7.94
CA TRP A 63 1.34 -8.26 -8.35
C TRP A 63 2.12 -7.00 -7.99
N LEU A 64 2.82 -6.99 -6.85
CA LEU A 64 3.72 -5.90 -6.49
C LEU A 64 4.85 -5.73 -7.52
N ALA A 65 5.43 -6.83 -8.02
CA ALA A 65 6.45 -6.75 -9.07
C ALA A 65 5.90 -6.13 -10.35
N VAL A 66 4.68 -6.51 -10.78
CA VAL A 66 4.01 -5.91 -11.95
C VAL A 66 3.77 -4.41 -11.73
N VAL A 67 3.27 -4.04 -10.54
CA VAL A 67 3.06 -2.64 -10.15
C VAL A 67 4.37 -1.84 -10.19
N ALA A 68 5.44 -2.38 -9.59
CA ALA A 68 6.74 -1.73 -9.53
C ALA A 68 7.36 -1.52 -10.92
N THR A 69 7.26 -2.53 -11.80
CA THR A 69 7.71 -2.42 -13.20
C THR A 69 6.92 -1.37 -13.96
N GLY A 70 5.59 -1.38 -13.84
CA GLY A 70 4.73 -0.38 -14.48
C GLY A 70 5.00 1.04 -14.00
N TYR A 71 5.27 1.21 -12.71
CA TYR A 71 5.71 2.48 -12.14
C TYR A 71 7.06 2.92 -12.72
N ALA A 72 8.07 2.05 -12.72
CA ALA A 72 9.42 2.37 -13.18
C ALA A 72 9.49 2.76 -14.66
N ALA A 73 8.59 2.21 -15.48
CA ALA A 73 8.46 2.55 -16.90
C ALA A 73 7.86 3.96 -17.14
N ARG A 74 7.12 4.51 -16.17
CA ARG A 74 6.42 5.81 -16.30
C ARG A 74 7.07 6.93 -15.51
N ALA A 75 7.69 6.61 -14.38
CA ALA A 75 8.21 7.59 -13.45
C ALA A 75 9.31 8.45 -14.07
N LYS A 76 9.01 9.74 -14.20
CA LYS A 76 9.99 10.79 -14.51
C LYS A 76 10.56 11.35 -13.20
N ARG A 77 11.66 12.11 -13.26
CA ARG A 77 12.25 12.81 -12.10
C ARG A 77 12.62 11.88 -10.92
N ARG A 78 13.46 10.87 -11.22
CA ARG A 78 13.85 9.83 -10.26
C ARG A 78 14.49 10.38 -8.99
N ARG A 79 15.32 11.42 -9.10
CA ARG A 79 16.05 11.99 -7.96
C ARG A 79 15.12 12.61 -6.91
N GLU A 80 14.13 13.38 -7.33
CA GLU A 80 13.15 14.01 -6.44
C GLU A 80 12.20 12.99 -5.80
N VAL A 81 11.97 11.87 -6.50
CA VAL A 81 11.25 10.72 -5.96
C VAL A 81 12.10 9.97 -4.92
N GLU A 82 13.38 9.74 -5.21
CA GLU A 82 14.32 9.08 -4.30
C GLU A 82 14.50 9.87 -3.00
N TYR A 83 14.61 11.20 -3.08
CA TYR A 83 14.67 12.04 -1.87
C TYR A 83 13.44 11.90 -0.97
N ALA A 84 12.24 11.85 -1.57
CA ALA A 84 11.01 11.63 -0.80
C ALA A 84 10.97 10.23 -0.18
N LEU A 85 11.50 9.23 -0.88
CA LEU A 85 11.64 7.87 -0.37
C LEU A 85 12.61 7.81 0.82
N GLU A 86 13.79 8.43 0.72
CA GLU A 86 14.77 8.49 1.82
C GLU A 86 14.18 9.08 3.10
N LYS A 87 13.41 10.17 2.96
CA LYS A 87 12.71 10.78 4.11
C LYS A 87 11.73 9.80 4.77
N MET A 88 10.97 9.05 3.96
CA MET A 88 10.02 8.06 4.46
C MET A 88 10.74 6.85 5.08
N GLU A 89 11.84 6.39 4.48
CA GLU A 89 12.61 5.24 4.99
C GLU A 89 13.14 5.47 6.42
N ASN A 90 13.53 6.71 6.74
CA ASN A 90 13.93 7.06 8.10
C ASN A 90 12.81 6.86 9.13
N ARG A 91 11.55 7.10 8.74
CA ARG A 91 10.36 6.88 9.58
C ARG A 91 9.91 5.42 9.60
N LEU A 92 10.14 4.70 8.51
CA LEU A 92 9.82 3.27 8.41
C LEU A 92 10.75 2.40 9.28
N ARG A 93 12.02 2.80 9.39
CA ARG A 93 13.09 2.00 10.02
C ARG A 93 12.78 1.49 11.44
N PRO A 94 12.21 2.28 12.37
CA PRO A 94 11.86 1.80 13.70
C PRO A 94 10.88 0.63 13.67
N TYR A 95 9.92 0.63 12.74
CA TYR A 95 8.91 -0.41 12.65
C TYR A 95 9.41 -1.71 11.99
N LEU A 96 10.49 -1.63 11.20
CA LEU A 96 11.13 -2.82 10.61
C LEU A 96 12.09 -3.52 11.58
N LYS A 97 12.40 -2.92 12.74
CA LYS A 97 13.29 -3.49 13.74
C LYS A 97 12.59 -4.59 14.51
N LYS A 98 12.99 -5.84 14.25
CA LYS A 98 12.42 -7.05 14.89
C LYS A 98 13.20 -7.59 16.09
N THR A 99 14.41 -7.08 16.33
CA THR A 99 15.33 -7.59 17.36
C THR A 99 14.78 -7.31 18.75
N GLY A 100 14.77 -8.33 19.62
CA GLY A 100 14.30 -8.22 21.00
C GLY A 100 12.79 -8.35 21.20
N LEU A 101 12.00 -8.50 20.13
CA LEU A 101 10.55 -8.69 20.23
C LEU A 101 10.19 -10.19 20.39
N PRO A 102 9.29 -10.52 21.34
CA PRO A 102 8.70 -11.86 21.43
C PRO A 102 8.01 -12.30 20.12
N PRO A 103 7.89 -13.61 19.83
CA PRO A 103 7.26 -14.13 18.61
C PRO A 103 5.88 -13.54 18.31
N GLU A 104 5.00 -13.46 19.32
CA GLU A 104 3.65 -12.93 19.18
C GLU A 104 3.65 -11.44 18.82
N ARG A 105 4.45 -10.63 19.53
CA ARG A 105 4.62 -9.19 19.22
C ARG A 105 5.19 -8.96 17.83
N ARG A 106 6.08 -9.83 17.34
CA ARG A 106 6.58 -9.79 15.96
C ARG A 106 5.47 -10.07 14.95
N ALA A 107 4.64 -11.08 15.20
CA ALA A 107 3.51 -11.42 14.33
C ALA A 107 2.46 -10.29 14.28
N PHE A 108 2.12 -9.72 15.45
CA PHE A 108 1.24 -8.56 15.54
C PHE A 108 1.79 -7.36 14.77
N LEU A 109 3.06 -7.00 14.98
CA LEU A 109 3.69 -5.88 14.27
C LEU A 109 3.77 -6.13 12.76
N ALA A 110 4.03 -7.38 12.34
CA ALA A 110 3.99 -7.74 10.93
C ALA A 110 2.59 -7.57 10.31
N CYS A 111 1.53 -7.98 11.02
CA CYS A 111 0.15 -7.69 10.59
C CYS A 111 -0.08 -6.18 10.46
N ALA A 112 0.27 -5.41 11.49
CA ALA A 112 0.04 -3.97 11.51
C ALA A 112 0.80 -3.23 10.41
N MET A 113 2.04 -3.63 10.14
CA MET A 113 2.83 -3.10 9.03
C MET A 113 2.24 -3.44 7.66
N LEU A 114 1.66 -4.63 7.51
CA LEU A 114 0.99 -5.02 6.27
C LEU A 114 -0.31 -4.24 6.07
N ALA A 115 -1.08 -4.01 7.13
CA ALA A 115 -2.26 -3.15 7.12
C ALA A 115 -1.90 -1.70 6.73
N ALA A 116 -0.86 -1.12 7.35
CA ALA A 116 -0.35 0.21 6.99
C ALA A 116 0.07 0.30 5.51
N ALA A 117 0.77 -0.73 5.02
CA ALA A 117 1.18 -0.80 3.61
C ALA A 117 -0.02 -0.87 2.66
N LEU A 118 -1.08 -1.62 3.02
CA LEU A 118 -2.32 -1.66 2.26
C LEU A 118 -3.00 -0.29 2.22
N THR A 119 -3.10 0.41 3.35
CA THR A 119 -3.66 1.77 3.41
C THR A 119 -2.91 2.74 2.49
N LEU A 120 -1.57 2.69 2.47
CA LEU A 120 -0.76 3.49 1.54
C LEU A 120 -1.06 3.16 0.06
N MET A 121 -1.26 1.88 -0.25
CA MET A 121 -1.56 1.44 -1.61
C MET A 121 -2.96 1.89 -2.07
N ASP A 122 -3.97 1.80 -1.20
CA ASP A 122 -5.32 2.26 -1.50
C ASP A 122 -5.41 3.79 -1.58
N ASP A 123 -4.71 4.50 -0.71
CA ASP A 123 -4.61 5.96 -0.75
C ASP A 123 -3.91 6.44 -2.05
N ALA A 124 -2.84 5.75 -2.48
CA ALA A 124 -2.24 5.99 -3.79
C ALA A 124 -3.23 5.72 -4.94
N ARG A 125 -4.02 4.63 -4.88
CA ARG A 125 -5.07 4.36 -5.89
C ARG A 125 -6.14 5.44 -5.96
N ALA A 126 -6.52 6.01 -4.82
CA ALA A 126 -7.53 7.05 -4.75
C ALA A 126 -7.04 8.39 -5.31
N THR A 127 -5.76 8.72 -5.09
CA THR A 127 -5.23 10.09 -5.32
C THR A 127 -4.21 10.21 -6.46
N CYS A 128 -3.74 9.09 -7.03
CA CYS A 128 -2.68 9.06 -8.05
C CYS A 128 -3.13 8.39 -9.36
N PRO A 129 -4.09 8.95 -10.12
CA PRO A 129 -4.61 8.28 -11.31
C PRO A 129 -3.58 7.98 -12.39
N LEU A 130 -2.52 8.80 -12.52
CA LEU A 130 -1.49 8.62 -13.56
C LEU A 130 -0.67 7.33 -13.34
N TYR A 131 -0.50 6.92 -12.09
CA TYR A 131 0.38 5.83 -11.71
C TYR A 131 -0.37 4.62 -11.15
N ALA A 132 -1.45 4.84 -10.38
CA ALA A 132 -2.10 3.82 -9.55
C ALA A 132 -3.48 3.36 -10.03
N ARG A 133 -4.09 4.00 -11.03
CA ARG A 133 -5.41 3.59 -11.57
C ARG A 133 -5.27 2.49 -12.63
N THR A 134 -4.63 1.37 -12.28
CA THR A 134 -4.48 0.21 -13.18
C THR A 134 -5.03 -1.07 -12.55
N GLY A 135 -5.31 -2.08 -13.38
CA GLY A 135 -5.74 -3.40 -12.92
C GLY A 135 -4.71 -4.06 -11.99
N ALA A 136 -3.41 -3.91 -12.26
CA ALA A 136 -2.35 -4.47 -11.44
C ALA A 136 -2.35 -3.90 -10.00
N TRP A 137 -2.56 -2.59 -9.87
CA TRP A 137 -2.71 -1.95 -8.56
C TRP A 137 -3.93 -2.46 -7.81
N ARG A 138 -5.07 -2.59 -8.49
CA ARG A 138 -6.29 -3.17 -7.91
C ARG A 138 -6.03 -4.58 -7.37
N TYR A 139 -5.41 -5.45 -8.17
CA TYR A 139 -5.11 -6.82 -7.74
C TYR A 139 -4.08 -6.89 -6.62
N ALA A 140 -3.07 -6.01 -6.61
CA ALA A 140 -2.12 -5.92 -5.50
C ALA A 140 -2.83 -5.55 -4.18
N CYS A 141 -3.75 -4.57 -4.20
CA CYS A 141 -4.52 -4.18 -3.02
C CYS A 141 -5.45 -5.32 -2.57
N GLN A 142 -6.26 -5.88 -3.47
CA GLN A 142 -7.19 -6.97 -3.16
C GLN A 142 -6.50 -8.21 -2.58
N THR A 143 -5.35 -8.59 -3.16
CA THR A 143 -4.60 -9.73 -2.64
C THR A 143 -3.94 -9.44 -1.29
N THR A 144 -3.49 -8.21 -1.07
CA THR A 144 -2.95 -7.80 0.24
C THR A 144 -4.05 -7.75 1.29
N ASP A 145 -5.21 -7.18 0.97
CA ASP A 145 -6.40 -7.11 1.82
C ASP A 145 -6.90 -8.49 2.27
N THR A 146 -6.91 -9.46 1.35
CA THR A 146 -7.26 -10.85 1.69
C THR A 146 -6.34 -11.41 2.80
N LEU A 147 -5.03 -11.12 2.73
CA LEU A 147 -4.08 -11.55 3.76
C LEU A 147 -4.25 -10.76 5.06
N VAL A 148 -4.40 -9.44 4.98
CA VAL A 148 -4.63 -8.58 6.16
C VAL A 148 -5.88 -9.03 6.91
N THR A 149 -7.00 -9.23 6.22
CA THR A 149 -8.26 -9.72 6.80
C THR A 149 -8.07 -11.07 7.51
N ALA A 150 -7.31 -12.00 6.92
CA ALA A 150 -7.01 -13.28 7.56
C ALA A 150 -6.15 -13.11 8.83
N LEU A 151 -5.15 -12.23 8.78
CA LEU A 151 -4.26 -11.95 9.92
C LEU A 151 -4.96 -11.19 11.04
N MET A 152 -5.88 -10.28 10.75
CA MET A 152 -6.67 -9.55 11.74
C MET A 152 -7.51 -10.47 12.62
N ARG A 153 -7.99 -11.60 12.07
CA ARG A 153 -8.70 -12.62 12.86
C ARG A 153 -7.78 -13.29 13.90
N ALA A 154 -6.49 -13.43 13.58
CA ALA A 154 -5.50 -13.99 14.49
C ALA A 154 -4.90 -12.93 15.44
N PHE A 155 -4.87 -11.67 15.03
CA PHE A 155 -4.28 -10.56 15.76
C PHE A 155 -5.23 -9.34 15.78
N PRO A 156 -6.30 -9.36 16.59
CA PRO A 156 -7.23 -8.24 16.70
C PRO A 156 -6.52 -6.93 17.06
N GLY A 157 -6.90 -5.83 16.39
CA GLY A 157 -6.32 -4.49 16.61
C GLY A 157 -5.04 -4.20 15.83
N CYS A 158 -4.53 -5.13 14.99
CA CYS A 158 -3.39 -4.80 14.13
C CYS A 158 -3.72 -3.76 13.04
N ASP A 159 -4.97 -3.65 12.63
CA ASP A 159 -5.49 -2.63 11.69
C ASP A 159 -5.51 -1.22 12.28
N GLU A 160 -5.95 -1.08 13.54
CA GLU A 160 -5.87 0.21 14.26
C GLU A 160 -4.42 0.65 14.39
N ARG A 161 -3.53 -0.26 14.82
CA ARG A 161 -2.10 0.01 14.87
C ARG A 161 -1.51 0.30 13.48
N GLY A 162 -1.98 -0.39 12.44
CA GLY A 162 -1.58 -0.13 11.07
C GLY A 162 -1.97 1.27 10.61
N THR A 163 -3.15 1.74 11.01
CA THR A 163 -3.64 3.10 10.74
C THR A 163 -2.77 4.16 11.43
N GLU A 164 -2.38 3.92 12.68
CA GLU A 164 -1.43 4.80 13.39
C GLU A 164 -0.08 4.89 12.67
N ILE A 165 0.45 3.75 12.21
CA ILE A 165 1.70 3.70 11.44
C ILE A 165 1.55 4.44 10.12
N TYR A 166 0.44 4.25 9.40
CA TYR A 166 0.14 4.99 8.18
C TYR A 166 0.17 6.51 8.41
N PHE A 167 -0.45 7.01 9.48
CA PHE A 167 -0.42 8.43 9.81
C PHE A 167 1.00 8.92 10.14
N ASP A 168 1.81 8.14 10.86
CA ASP A 168 3.20 8.51 11.13
C ASP A 168 4.05 8.58 9.84
N LEU A 169 3.86 7.62 8.92
CA LEU A 169 4.58 7.59 7.65
C LEU A 169 4.19 8.73 6.70
N THR A 170 2.97 9.25 6.82
CA THR A 170 2.42 10.26 5.89
C THR A 170 2.43 11.71 6.41
N ARG A 171 2.79 11.93 7.68
CA ARG A 171 2.90 13.25 8.31
C ARG A 171 3.98 14.16 7.72
#